data_AF-A0A2P7EB11-F1
#
_entry.id   AF-A0A2P7EB11-F1
#
_cell.length_a   1.000
_cell.length_b   1.000
_cell.length_c   1.000
_cell.angle_alpha   90.00
_cell.angle_beta   90.00
_cell.angle_gamma   90.00
#
_symmetry.space_group_name_H-M   'P 1'
#
loop_
_entity.id
_entity.type
_entity.pdbx_description
1 polymer ?
#
loop_
_entity_poly.entity_id
_entity_poly.type
_entity_poly.pdbx_seq_one_letter_code
_entity_poly.pdbx_strand_id
1 'polypeptide(L)'
;MLLNAFDVDPGVDERTLELQAGELIDLGLRADLLVVSARQNNYEPLAGTLIHSLEQQFGICVGVLPKALDLSKGSIGAWVSPPLDELRPTSKLQQESTTRFKRIAVVESPADLADGSDSPWPVFRQLFSLLAVLPLQGIHCPVVATPLLSAGNQAVAPERLFPDLLSCCRNGFRHVPDLERLIVFDRRREPLDLLAEQIDLELGRSPGARDVVPLGDLDKLRIELLGLLRGFGRLHPLLAAEVDLSELSYLLAIDQVNPVALGMHSRRLVERLVRHRLGWRKGGLYQGLQALQRRELDPWIVSCLHQVRVFGNWMGHPSAPERQQSVTPVDLATMLAALHRVLETYPWH
;
A
#
# COMPACT_ATOMS: atom_id res chain seq x y z
N MET A 1 3.28 2.52 10.54
CA MET A 1 2.28 3.61 10.47
C MET A 1 2.25 4.16 9.06
N LEU A 2 1.08 4.18 8.41
CA LEU A 2 0.89 4.78 7.10
C LEU A 2 1.13 6.29 7.17
N LEU A 3 2.03 6.79 6.32
CA LEU A 3 2.36 8.21 6.18
C LEU A 3 1.61 8.86 5.02
N ASN A 4 1.54 8.15 3.89
CA ASN A 4 0.87 8.63 2.69
C ASN A 4 0.40 7.45 1.84
N ALA A 5 -0.65 7.66 1.06
CA ALA A 5 -1.13 6.74 0.05
C ALA A 5 -1.61 7.54 -1.17
N PHE A 6 -1.52 6.97 -2.36
CA PHE A 6 -2.10 7.58 -3.55
C PHE A 6 -2.38 6.56 -4.65
N ASP A 7 -3.39 6.87 -5.48
CA ASP A 7 -3.67 6.15 -6.71
C ASP A 7 -2.74 6.67 -7.82
N VAL A 8 -2.03 5.80 -8.53
CA VAL A 8 -1.02 6.22 -9.53
C VAL A 8 -1.65 6.56 -10.87
N ASP A 9 -2.82 5.99 -11.18
CA ASP A 9 -3.58 6.32 -12.39
C ASP A 9 -5.08 6.44 -12.05
N PRO A 10 -5.67 7.64 -12.07
CA PRO A 10 -7.08 7.83 -11.75
C PRO A 10 -8.04 7.17 -12.75
N GLY A 11 -7.55 6.70 -13.90
CA GLY A 11 -8.32 5.94 -14.89
C GLY A 11 -8.25 4.42 -14.71
N VAL A 12 -7.30 3.93 -13.90
CA VAL A 12 -7.11 2.50 -13.59
C VAL A 12 -7.30 2.32 -12.10
N ASP A 13 -8.57 2.22 -11.70
CA ASP A 13 -8.96 1.90 -10.32
C ASP A 13 -8.21 0.62 -9.87
N GLU A 14 -7.52 0.69 -8.72
CA GLU A 14 -6.81 -0.37 -7.93
C GLU A 14 -5.31 -0.18 -7.72
N ARG A 15 -4.64 0.74 -8.43
CA ARG A 15 -3.18 0.85 -8.42
C ARG A 15 -2.65 1.89 -7.44
N THR A 16 -1.97 1.44 -6.40
CA THR A 16 -1.71 2.25 -5.20
C THR A 16 -0.26 2.22 -4.75
N LEU A 17 0.31 3.39 -4.46
CA LEU A 17 1.58 3.52 -3.75
C LEU A 17 1.31 3.98 -2.31
N GLU A 18 1.91 3.30 -1.35
CA GLU A 18 1.80 3.59 0.07
C GLU A 18 3.17 3.77 0.70
N LEU A 19 3.25 4.69 1.67
CA LEU A 19 4.45 4.94 2.45
C LEU A 19 4.18 4.56 3.90
N GLN A 20 5.00 3.68 4.49
CA GLN A 20 4.82 3.26 5.88
C GLN A 20 6.12 3.37 6.69
N ALA A 21 6.08 4.09 7.82
CA ALA A 21 7.20 4.14 8.76
C ALA A 21 7.03 3.14 9.91
N GLY A 22 8.08 2.39 10.22
CA GLY A 22 8.12 1.49 11.39
C GLY A 22 9.01 0.27 11.21
N GLU A 23 9.13 -0.51 12.28
CA GLU A 23 9.82 -1.80 12.26
C GLU A 23 9.00 -2.85 11.52
N LEU A 24 9.64 -3.66 10.66
CA LEU A 24 8.95 -4.60 9.78
C LEU A 24 7.98 -5.52 10.55
N ILE A 25 8.40 -6.03 11.71
CA ILE A 25 7.60 -6.96 12.52
C ILE A 25 6.26 -6.38 13.00
N ASP A 26 6.20 -5.06 13.19
CA ASP A 26 5.06 -4.33 13.77
C ASP A 26 4.22 -3.59 12.72
N LEU A 27 4.70 -3.50 11.47
CA LEU A 27 4.03 -2.74 10.41
C LEU A 27 2.68 -3.34 9.98
N GLY A 28 2.40 -4.61 10.27
CA GLY A 28 1.16 -5.25 9.84
C GLY A 28 1.05 -5.43 8.33
N LEU A 29 2.18 -5.43 7.61
CA LEU A 29 2.17 -5.53 6.15
C LEU A 29 1.53 -6.84 5.70
N ARG A 30 0.73 -6.79 4.64
CA ARG A 30 0.22 -7.97 3.94
C ARG A 30 0.65 -7.89 2.48
N ALA A 31 1.71 -8.60 2.13
CA ALA A 31 2.28 -8.55 0.79
C ALA A 31 2.42 -9.95 0.17
N ASP A 32 2.37 -10.03 -1.16
CA ASP A 32 2.73 -11.25 -1.87
C ASP A 32 4.24 -11.35 -2.05
N LEU A 33 4.93 -10.21 -2.11
CA LEU A 33 6.37 -10.12 -2.29
C LEU A 33 6.99 -9.08 -1.36
N LEU A 34 7.94 -9.51 -0.53
CA LEU A 34 8.83 -8.62 0.21
C LEU A 34 10.15 -8.47 -0.53
N VAL A 35 10.51 -7.24 -0.89
CA VAL A 35 11.76 -6.93 -1.58
C VAL A 35 12.86 -6.62 -0.56
N VAL A 36 14.06 -7.11 -0.83
CA VAL A 36 15.27 -6.87 -0.03
C VAL A 36 16.39 -6.43 -0.96
N SER A 37 17.17 -5.42 -0.58
CA SER A 37 18.39 -5.05 -1.30
C SER A 37 19.59 -5.77 -0.72
N ALA A 38 20.47 -6.29 -1.59
CA ALA A 38 21.73 -6.90 -1.21
C ALA A 38 22.87 -6.42 -2.12
N ARG A 39 24.12 -6.63 -1.71
CA ARG A 39 25.25 -6.59 -2.65
C ARG A 39 25.25 -7.91 -3.42
N GLN A 40 25.71 -7.88 -4.67
CA GLN A 40 25.75 -9.07 -5.52
C GLN A 40 26.41 -10.26 -4.81
N ASN A 41 25.66 -11.36 -4.69
CA ASN A 41 26.06 -12.60 -4.01
C ASN A 41 26.45 -12.45 -2.52
N ASN A 42 26.13 -11.33 -1.87
CA ASN A 42 26.39 -11.14 -0.45
C ASN A 42 25.07 -10.90 0.31
N TYR A 43 24.66 -11.93 1.04
CA TYR A 43 23.43 -11.95 1.84
C TYR A 43 23.73 -12.14 3.33
N GLU A 44 24.91 -11.69 3.79
CA GLU A 44 25.26 -11.78 5.21
C GLU A 44 24.32 -10.89 6.07
N PRO A 45 23.80 -11.41 7.20
CA PRO A 45 22.86 -10.69 8.06
C PRO A 45 23.59 -9.66 8.93
N LEU A 46 24.02 -8.56 8.30
CA LEU A 46 24.68 -7.45 8.99
C LEU A 46 23.69 -6.68 9.88
N ALA A 47 24.09 -6.39 11.12
CA ALA A 47 23.26 -5.64 12.08
C ALA A 47 22.74 -4.33 11.47
N GLY A 48 21.45 -4.05 11.69
CA GLY A 48 20.77 -2.87 11.11
C GLY A 48 20.30 -3.03 9.66
N THR A 49 20.53 -4.17 9.01
CA THR A 49 19.97 -4.46 7.68
C THR A 49 18.64 -5.20 7.75
N LEU A 50 17.86 -5.11 6.67
CA LEU A 50 16.63 -5.90 6.51
C LEU A 50 16.91 -7.41 6.50
N ILE A 51 18.04 -7.85 5.94
CA ILE A 51 18.44 -9.27 5.96
C ILE A 51 18.62 -9.76 7.40
N HIS A 52 19.29 -8.96 8.24
CA HIS A 52 19.43 -9.27 9.66
C HIS A 52 18.09 -9.31 10.39
N SER A 53 17.19 -8.34 10.13
CA SER A 53 15.84 -8.37 10.72
C SER A 53 15.05 -9.62 10.28
N LEU A 54 15.16 -10.04 9.03
CA LEU A 54 14.52 -11.27 8.53
C LEU A 54 15.04 -12.52 9.23
N GLU A 55 16.34 -12.61 9.47
CA GLU A 55 16.92 -13.73 10.19
C GLU A 55 16.49 -13.74 11.67
N GLN A 56 16.62 -12.61 12.36
CA GLN A 56 16.36 -12.52 13.80
C GLN A 56 14.88 -12.58 14.16
N GLN A 57 14.03 -11.88 13.41
CA GLN A 57 12.60 -11.75 13.71
C GLN A 57 11.76 -12.83 13.04
N PHE A 58 12.13 -13.24 11.82
CA PHE A 58 11.33 -14.19 11.04
C PHE A 58 11.98 -15.57 10.92
N GLY A 59 13.22 -15.76 11.37
CA GLY A 59 13.97 -17.01 11.21
C GLY A 59 14.34 -17.30 9.75
N ILE A 60 14.41 -16.28 8.91
CA ILE A 60 14.63 -16.42 7.46
C ILE A 60 16.09 -16.07 7.13
N CYS A 61 16.88 -17.10 6.80
CA CYS A 61 18.24 -16.93 6.31
C CYS A 61 18.23 -16.72 4.78
N VAL A 62 18.28 -15.47 4.33
CA VAL A 62 18.16 -15.11 2.89
C VAL A 62 19.17 -15.83 2.01
N GLY A 63 20.42 -15.98 2.47
CA GLY A 63 21.50 -16.58 1.67
C GLY A 63 21.37 -18.07 1.38
N VAL A 64 20.46 -18.79 2.05
CA VAL A 64 20.23 -20.22 1.84
C VAL A 64 18.85 -20.53 1.26
N LEU A 65 18.06 -19.50 0.94
CA LEU A 65 16.74 -19.68 0.35
C LEU A 65 16.85 -20.29 -1.06
N PRO A 66 16.01 -21.28 -1.40
CA PRO A 66 15.87 -21.72 -2.78
C PRO A 66 15.33 -20.58 -3.65
N LYS A 67 15.71 -20.58 -4.93
CA LYS A 67 15.29 -19.56 -5.90
C LYS A 67 14.27 -20.16 -6.85
N ALA A 68 13.04 -19.64 -6.85
CA ALA A 68 12.00 -19.99 -7.82
C ALA A 68 12.26 -19.35 -9.19
N LEU A 69 12.85 -18.16 -9.19
CA LEU A 69 13.33 -17.46 -10.38
C LEU A 69 14.67 -16.80 -10.05
N ASP A 70 15.70 -17.02 -10.87
CA ASP A 70 17.02 -16.42 -10.68
C ASP A 70 17.46 -15.66 -11.94
N LEU A 71 17.49 -14.33 -11.83
CA LEU A 71 17.93 -13.40 -12.86
C LEU A 71 19.17 -12.61 -12.38
N SER A 72 19.85 -13.08 -11.32
CA SER A 72 21.04 -12.42 -10.74
C SER A 72 22.21 -12.29 -11.72
N LYS A 73 22.32 -13.21 -12.68
CA LYS A 73 23.37 -13.20 -13.73
C LYS A 73 23.04 -12.31 -14.93
N GLY A 74 21.81 -11.78 -15.00
CA GLY A 74 21.34 -10.93 -16.09
C GLY A 74 21.39 -9.45 -15.74
N SER A 75 20.86 -8.62 -16.64
CA SER A 75 20.77 -7.16 -16.44
C SER A 75 19.80 -6.76 -15.31
N ILE A 76 18.88 -7.64 -14.92
CA ILE A 76 17.92 -7.39 -13.84
C ILE A 76 18.61 -7.50 -12.47
N GLY A 77 19.59 -8.40 -12.31
CA GLY A 77 20.33 -8.54 -11.06
C GLY A 77 19.42 -8.86 -9.87
N ALA A 78 18.46 -9.77 -10.03
CA ALA A 78 17.51 -10.09 -8.97
C ALA A 78 17.05 -11.54 -8.98
N TRP A 79 16.52 -12.03 -7.87
CA TRP A 79 15.92 -13.36 -7.77
C TRP A 79 14.72 -13.36 -6.83
N VAL A 80 13.86 -14.39 -6.93
CA VAL A 80 12.65 -14.56 -6.11
C VAL A 80 12.58 -15.96 -5.51
N SER A 81 12.18 -16.06 -4.25
CA SER A 81 11.99 -17.32 -3.52
C SER A 81 10.69 -18.06 -3.95
N PRO A 82 10.57 -19.38 -3.71
CA PRO A 82 9.27 -20.04 -3.65
C PRO A 82 8.41 -19.46 -2.51
N PRO A 83 7.10 -19.82 -2.41
CA PRO A 83 6.29 -19.43 -1.28
C PRO A 83 6.93 -19.87 0.04
N LEU A 84 7.01 -18.96 1.01
CA LEU A 84 7.63 -19.23 2.31
C LEU A 84 6.86 -20.27 3.13
N ASP A 85 5.56 -20.40 2.89
CA ASP A 85 4.71 -21.42 3.54
C ASP A 85 5.20 -22.85 3.23
N GLU A 86 5.80 -23.07 2.06
CA GLU A 86 6.41 -24.35 1.66
C GLU A 86 7.73 -24.62 2.41
N LEU A 87 8.39 -23.56 2.90
CA LEU A 87 9.71 -23.63 3.53
C LEU A 87 9.64 -23.81 5.06
N ARG A 88 8.43 -23.84 5.66
CA ARG A 88 8.17 -23.99 7.10
C ARG A 88 9.11 -23.16 7.99
N PRO A 89 8.97 -21.84 8.05
CA PRO A 89 9.78 -21.03 8.96
C PRO A 89 9.43 -21.40 10.42
N THR A 90 10.41 -21.87 11.18
CA THR A 90 10.25 -22.43 12.54
C THR A 90 10.27 -21.37 13.66
N SER A 91 10.12 -20.09 13.35
CA SER A 91 10.26 -19.00 14.33
C SER A 91 8.96 -18.77 15.11
N LYS A 92 9.05 -18.78 16.45
CA LYS A 92 7.96 -18.38 17.37
C LYS A 92 7.51 -16.92 17.12
N LEU A 93 8.44 -16.05 16.74
CA LEU A 93 8.18 -14.63 16.50
C LEU A 93 7.30 -14.38 15.26
N GLN A 94 7.25 -15.31 14.30
CA GLN A 94 6.29 -15.20 13.19
C GLN A 94 4.84 -15.30 13.69
N GLN A 95 4.55 -16.09 14.73
CA GLN A 95 3.18 -16.20 15.24
C GLN A 95 2.68 -14.88 15.84
N GLU A 96 3.59 -14.09 16.42
CA GLU A 96 3.26 -12.83 17.08
C GLU A 96 3.31 -11.62 16.13
N SER A 97 4.05 -11.71 15.01
CA SER A 97 4.10 -10.64 14.02
C SER A 97 2.75 -10.43 13.33
N THR A 98 2.35 -9.17 13.18
CA THR A 98 1.19 -8.76 12.37
C THR A 98 1.53 -8.73 10.88
N THR A 99 2.82 -8.67 10.53
CA THR A 99 3.32 -8.67 9.16
C THR A 99 3.34 -10.08 8.56
N ARG A 100 2.88 -10.18 7.31
CA ARG A 100 2.75 -11.40 6.51
C ARG A 100 3.21 -11.12 5.08
N PHE A 101 4.11 -11.94 4.58
CA PHE A 101 4.50 -11.92 3.18
C PHE A 101 4.71 -13.34 2.64
N LYS A 102 4.31 -13.58 1.39
CA LYS A 102 4.35 -14.93 0.80
C LYS A 102 5.71 -15.30 0.22
N ARG A 103 6.48 -14.33 -0.27
CA ARG A 103 7.76 -14.54 -0.98
C ARG A 103 8.76 -13.44 -0.63
N ILE A 104 10.02 -13.71 -0.90
CA ILE A 104 11.11 -12.72 -0.87
C ILE A 104 11.65 -12.53 -2.29
N ALA A 105 11.83 -11.28 -2.70
CA ALA A 105 12.68 -10.90 -3.81
C ALA A 105 13.96 -10.27 -3.28
N VAL A 106 15.10 -10.58 -3.89
CA VAL A 106 16.35 -9.88 -3.65
C VAL A 106 16.74 -9.14 -4.91
N VAL A 107 16.98 -7.83 -4.77
CA VAL A 107 17.52 -6.96 -5.81
C VAL A 107 18.98 -6.67 -5.44
N GLU A 108 19.89 -6.99 -6.36
CA GLU A 108 21.32 -6.93 -6.14
C GLU A 108 21.95 -5.69 -6.79
N SER A 109 22.66 -4.93 -5.97
CA SER A 109 23.55 -3.88 -6.47
C SER A 109 24.90 -4.51 -6.84
N PRO A 110 25.50 -4.13 -8.00
CA PRO A 110 26.85 -4.54 -8.37
C PRO A 110 27.86 -4.24 -7.25
N ALA A 111 28.82 -5.13 -7.04
CA ALA A 111 29.86 -4.96 -6.01
C ALA A 111 30.80 -3.78 -6.31
N ASP A 112 30.97 -3.43 -7.59
CA ASP A 112 31.98 -2.50 -8.09
C ASP A 112 31.50 -1.05 -8.25
N LEU A 113 30.31 -0.71 -7.76
CA LEU A 113 29.87 0.67 -7.70
C LEU A 113 30.67 1.41 -6.62
N ALA A 114 31.83 1.94 -7.03
CA ALA A 114 32.60 2.87 -6.23
C ALA A 114 31.68 4.02 -5.78
N ASP A 115 31.83 4.42 -4.51
CA ASP A 115 31.11 5.53 -3.89
C ASP A 115 31.09 6.74 -4.85
N GLY A 116 29.91 7.03 -5.41
CA GLY A 116 29.70 8.17 -6.30
C GLY A 116 29.52 7.88 -7.79
N SER A 117 29.66 6.64 -8.26
CA SER A 117 29.25 6.28 -9.62
C SER A 117 27.73 6.02 -9.69
N ASP A 118 27.03 6.78 -10.53
CA ASP A 118 25.64 6.48 -10.86
C ASP A 118 25.59 5.09 -11.48
N SER A 119 24.97 4.13 -10.78
CA SER A 119 24.71 2.81 -11.36
C SER A 119 24.06 2.96 -12.73
N PRO A 120 24.55 2.27 -13.78
CA PRO A 120 23.93 2.36 -15.11
C PRO A 120 22.46 1.93 -15.07
N TRP A 121 22.08 1.13 -14.07
CA TRP A 121 20.70 0.74 -13.78
C TRP A 121 20.33 1.10 -12.34
N PRO A 122 19.45 2.09 -12.14
CA PRO A 122 18.84 2.39 -10.86
C PRO A 122 18.14 1.15 -10.26
N VAL A 123 18.26 0.98 -8.95
CA VAL A 123 17.75 -0.19 -8.21
C VAL A 123 16.23 -0.38 -8.35
N PHE A 124 15.46 0.71 -8.51
CA PHE A 124 14.03 0.61 -8.74
C PHE A 124 13.70 0.13 -10.16
N ARG A 125 14.50 0.46 -11.17
CA ARG A 125 14.32 -0.14 -12.52
C ARG A 125 14.55 -1.64 -12.51
N GLN A 126 15.51 -2.13 -11.74
CA GLN A 126 15.72 -3.56 -11.53
C GLN A 126 14.47 -4.20 -10.92
N LEU A 127 13.95 -3.62 -9.82
CA LEU A 127 12.72 -4.07 -9.19
C LEU A 127 11.54 -4.12 -10.18
N PHE A 128 11.23 -3.02 -10.87
CA PHE A 128 10.08 -2.98 -11.77
C PHE A 128 10.26 -3.88 -13.00
N SER A 129 11.49 -4.09 -13.47
CA SER A 129 11.80 -5.07 -14.52
C SER A 129 11.56 -6.50 -14.03
N LEU A 130 11.96 -6.82 -12.81
CA LEU A 130 11.64 -8.10 -12.18
C LEU A 130 10.12 -8.28 -12.11
N LEU A 131 9.39 -7.31 -11.58
CA LEU A 131 7.93 -7.37 -11.44
C LEU A 131 7.21 -7.57 -12.79
N ALA A 132 7.73 -7.01 -13.87
CA ALA A 132 7.19 -7.22 -15.22
C ALA A 132 7.38 -8.65 -15.74
N VAL A 133 8.42 -9.36 -15.28
CA VAL A 133 8.75 -10.74 -15.71
C VAL A 133 8.01 -11.79 -14.87
N LEU A 134 7.71 -11.53 -13.59
CA LEU A 134 7.10 -12.51 -12.69
C LEU A 134 5.82 -13.17 -13.25
N PRO A 135 4.84 -12.43 -13.82
CA PRO A 135 3.62 -13.04 -14.34
C PRO A 135 3.89 -14.00 -15.52
N LEU A 136 4.93 -13.73 -16.32
CA LEU A 136 5.34 -14.60 -17.43
C LEU A 136 5.88 -15.95 -16.94
N GLN A 137 6.30 -16.02 -15.68
CA GLN A 137 6.76 -17.23 -15.00
C GLN A 137 5.67 -17.87 -14.12
N GLY A 138 4.42 -17.38 -14.21
CA GLY A 138 3.31 -17.83 -13.36
C GLY A 138 3.43 -17.42 -11.89
N ILE A 139 4.28 -16.43 -11.58
CA ILE A 139 4.44 -15.88 -10.24
C ILE A 139 3.62 -14.58 -10.16
N HIS A 140 2.48 -14.64 -9.50
CA HIS A 140 1.58 -13.50 -9.32
C HIS A 140 1.85 -12.81 -7.98
N CYS A 141 2.24 -11.53 -8.02
CA CYS A 141 2.55 -10.72 -6.84
C CYS A 141 1.87 -9.34 -6.92
N PRO A 142 0.54 -9.25 -6.72
CA PRO A 142 -0.17 -7.98 -6.84
C PRO A 142 0.17 -6.97 -5.74
N VAL A 143 0.52 -7.44 -4.54
CA VAL A 143 0.98 -6.57 -3.46
C VAL A 143 2.47 -6.77 -3.21
N VAL A 144 3.25 -5.71 -3.41
CA VAL A 144 4.70 -5.69 -3.25
C VAL A 144 5.05 -4.74 -2.11
N ALA A 145 5.82 -5.21 -1.14
CA ALA A 145 6.42 -4.37 -0.10
C ALA A 145 7.92 -4.24 -0.35
N THR A 146 8.45 -3.03 -0.33
CA THR A 146 9.88 -2.76 -0.53
C THR A 146 10.38 -1.73 0.48
N PRO A 147 11.59 -1.88 1.04
CA PRO A 147 12.21 -0.79 1.74
C PRO A 147 12.60 0.33 0.75
N LEU A 148 13.05 1.48 1.25
CA LEU A 148 13.87 2.40 0.46
C LEU A 148 15.19 1.72 0.11
N LEU A 149 15.23 1.08 -1.07
CA LEU A 149 16.38 0.32 -1.56
C LEU A 149 17.61 1.22 -1.60
N SER A 150 18.77 0.68 -1.20
CA SER A 150 20.06 1.39 -1.19
C SER A 150 20.21 2.57 -0.20
N ALA A 151 19.16 2.97 0.54
CA ALA A 151 19.20 4.09 1.49
C ALA A 151 19.83 3.75 2.87
N GLY A 152 20.10 2.47 3.13
CA GLY A 152 20.71 1.97 4.36
C GLY A 152 22.24 1.88 4.28
N ASN A 153 22.80 0.69 4.48
CA ASN A 153 24.25 0.44 4.47
C ASN A 153 24.95 0.65 3.11
N GLN A 154 24.19 0.99 2.06
CA GLN A 154 24.75 1.41 0.77
C GLN A 154 24.92 2.94 0.68
N ALA A 155 24.55 3.68 1.74
CA ALA A 155 24.79 5.12 1.95
C ALA A 155 24.33 6.05 0.81
N VAL A 156 23.38 5.62 -0.02
CA VAL A 156 22.78 6.49 -1.03
C VAL A 156 21.80 7.44 -0.33
N ALA A 157 21.97 8.74 -0.54
CA ALA A 157 21.03 9.75 -0.06
C ALA A 157 19.62 9.45 -0.60
N PRO A 158 18.59 9.28 0.26
CA PRO A 158 17.24 8.92 -0.16
C PRO A 158 16.67 9.82 -1.27
N GLU A 159 16.93 11.12 -1.21
CA GLU A 159 16.45 12.14 -2.13
C GLU A 159 16.92 11.92 -3.57
N ARG A 160 18.10 11.30 -3.74
CA ARG A 160 18.61 10.93 -5.06
C ARG A 160 17.82 9.78 -5.70
N LEU A 161 17.13 8.98 -4.90
CA LEU A 161 16.37 7.82 -5.35
C LEU A 161 14.94 8.17 -5.76
N PHE A 162 14.37 9.24 -5.20
CA PHE A 162 12.96 9.57 -5.37
C PHE A 162 12.55 9.81 -6.84
N PRO A 163 13.30 10.57 -7.67
CA PRO A 163 12.91 10.77 -9.07
C PRO A 163 12.81 9.46 -9.85
N ASP A 164 13.73 8.52 -9.64
CA ASP A 164 13.70 7.23 -10.33
C ASP A 164 12.59 6.31 -9.78
N LEU A 165 12.39 6.28 -8.45
CA LEU A 165 11.26 5.59 -7.84
C LEU A 165 9.92 6.08 -8.42
N LEU A 166 9.69 7.39 -8.45
CA LEU A 166 8.42 7.97 -8.91
C LEU A 166 8.22 7.75 -10.41
N SER A 167 9.28 7.89 -11.22
CA SER A 167 9.26 7.53 -12.64
C SER A 167 8.91 6.04 -12.85
N CYS A 168 9.55 5.15 -12.08
CA CYS A 168 9.28 3.72 -12.13
C CYS A 168 7.87 3.38 -11.66
N CYS A 169 7.32 4.04 -10.63
CA CYS A 169 5.94 3.88 -10.22
C CYS A 169 4.98 4.25 -11.34
N ARG A 170 5.14 5.44 -11.95
CA ARG A 170 4.26 5.90 -13.05
C ARG A 170 4.23 4.93 -14.24
N ASN A 171 5.40 4.42 -14.64
CA ASN A 171 5.52 3.50 -15.77
C ASN A 171 5.14 2.08 -15.37
N GLY A 172 5.56 1.64 -14.19
CA GLY A 172 5.34 0.32 -13.65
C GLY A 172 3.87 0.02 -13.39
N PHE A 173 3.15 0.94 -12.75
CA PHE A 173 1.69 0.86 -12.61
C PHE A 173 0.93 1.08 -13.93
N ARG A 174 1.59 1.18 -15.08
CA ARG A 174 0.92 1.06 -16.39
C ARG A 174 1.24 -0.25 -17.07
N HIS A 175 2.49 -0.70 -16.95
CA HIS A 175 3.03 -1.80 -17.75
C HIS A 175 3.22 -3.12 -17.00
N VAL A 176 3.28 -3.11 -15.67
CA VAL A 176 3.30 -4.34 -14.85
C VAL A 176 1.86 -4.81 -14.69
N PRO A 177 1.46 -5.97 -15.28
CA PRO A 177 0.05 -6.35 -15.36
C PRO A 177 -0.60 -6.58 -14.00
N ASP A 178 0.12 -7.25 -13.10
CA ASP A 178 -0.43 -7.72 -11.84
C ASP A 178 -0.24 -6.74 -10.68
N LEU A 179 0.61 -5.72 -10.81
CA LEU A 179 0.91 -4.81 -9.71
C LEU A 179 -0.32 -3.94 -9.39
N GLU A 180 -0.87 -4.15 -8.20
CA GLU A 180 -2.00 -3.41 -7.63
C GLU A 180 -1.54 -2.50 -6.49
N ARG A 181 -0.62 -2.95 -5.65
CA ARG A 181 -0.17 -2.17 -4.49
C ARG A 181 1.34 -2.26 -4.32
N LEU A 182 1.99 -1.11 -4.25
CA LEU A 182 3.39 -0.99 -3.83
C LEU A 182 3.42 -0.31 -2.46
N ILE A 183 3.98 -0.98 -1.48
CA ILE A 183 4.18 -0.45 -0.13
C ILE A 183 5.66 -0.16 0.03
N VAL A 184 6.03 1.12 0.03
CA VAL A 184 7.38 1.55 0.37
C VAL A 184 7.45 1.78 1.87
N PHE A 185 8.40 1.14 2.55
CA PHE A 185 8.55 1.29 3.99
C PHE A 185 9.99 1.59 4.39
N ASP A 186 10.16 2.14 5.58
CA ASP A 186 11.46 2.37 6.20
C ASP A 186 11.25 2.44 7.71
N ARG A 187 12.27 2.04 8.47
CA ARG A 187 12.29 2.22 9.92
C ARG A 187 12.35 3.70 10.27
N ARG A 188 13.09 4.49 9.50
CA ARG A 188 13.22 5.94 9.66
C ARG A 188 12.06 6.64 8.98
N ARG A 189 11.41 7.51 9.73
CA ARG A 189 10.28 8.30 9.22
C ARG A 189 10.71 9.43 8.28
N GLU A 190 11.80 10.12 8.61
CA GLU A 190 12.27 11.31 7.90
C GLU A 190 12.42 11.12 6.38
N PRO A 191 13.10 10.08 5.86
CA PRO A 191 13.19 9.87 4.40
C PRO A 191 11.83 9.67 3.72
N LEU A 192 10.88 9.04 4.41
CA LEU A 192 9.55 8.81 3.87
C LEU A 192 8.69 10.07 3.91
N ASP A 193 8.86 10.94 4.91
CA ASP A 193 8.19 12.25 4.95
C ASP A 193 8.64 13.13 3.77
N LEU A 194 9.94 13.11 3.42
CA LEU A 194 10.49 13.80 2.24
C LEU A 194 9.97 13.20 0.93
N LEU A 195 9.95 11.87 0.80
CA LEU A 195 9.37 11.20 -0.36
C LEU A 195 7.89 11.56 -0.51
N ALA A 196 7.15 11.55 0.58
CA ALA A 196 5.76 11.96 0.60
C ALA A 196 5.61 13.40 0.08
N GLU A 197 6.52 14.33 0.44
CA GLU A 197 6.43 15.75 0.03
C GLU A 197 6.61 15.87 -1.47
N GLN A 198 7.58 15.14 -2.00
CA GLN A 198 7.78 15.07 -3.43
C GLN A 198 6.57 14.48 -4.17
N ILE A 199 5.94 13.43 -3.64
CA ILE A 199 4.70 12.88 -4.19
C ILE A 199 3.58 13.92 -4.19
N ASP A 200 3.36 14.59 -3.06
CA ASP A 200 2.29 15.57 -2.94
C ASP A 200 2.51 16.74 -3.90
N LEU A 201 3.75 17.20 -4.07
CA LEU A 201 4.14 18.20 -5.08
C LEU A 201 3.84 17.72 -6.51
N GLU A 202 4.20 16.48 -6.84
CA GLU A 202 3.94 15.91 -8.17
C GLU A 202 2.46 15.72 -8.47
N LEU A 203 1.65 15.44 -7.44
CA LEU A 203 0.20 15.32 -7.54
C LEU A 203 -0.53 16.67 -7.46
N GLY A 204 0.20 17.78 -7.27
CA GLY A 204 -0.39 19.11 -7.10
C GLY A 204 -1.27 19.21 -5.85
N ARG A 205 -0.93 18.48 -4.78
CA ARG A 205 -1.58 18.58 -3.47
C ARG A 205 -1.00 19.75 -2.68
N SER A 206 -1.85 20.40 -1.88
CA SER A 206 -1.44 21.49 -1.00
C SER A 206 -0.50 20.97 0.10
N PRO A 207 0.42 21.79 0.63
CA PRO A 207 1.22 21.44 1.81
C PRO A 207 0.38 20.99 3.01
N GLY A 208 -0.85 21.50 3.15
CA GLY A 208 -1.81 21.10 4.20
C GLY A 208 -2.60 19.80 3.92
N ALA A 209 -2.32 19.08 2.83
CA ALA A 209 -3.00 17.79 2.55
C ALA A 209 -2.70 16.72 3.62
N ARG A 210 -1.68 16.92 4.45
CA ARG A 210 -1.33 16.07 5.58
C ARG A 210 -1.87 16.54 6.91
N ASP A 211 -2.54 17.68 6.94
CA ASP A 211 -3.09 18.22 8.17
C ASP A 211 -4.07 17.21 8.75
N VAL A 212 -3.85 16.90 10.02
CA VAL A 212 -4.73 16.03 10.78
C VAL A 212 -5.89 16.87 11.31
N VAL A 213 -7.09 16.36 11.16
CA VAL A 213 -8.30 17.04 11.62
C VAL A 213 -8.80 16.34 12.89
N PRO A 214 -9.06 17.08 13.98
CA PRO A 214 -9.58 16.48 15.20
C PRO A 214 -10.99 15.92 14.98
N LEU A 215 -11.24 14.75 15.55
CA LEU A 215 -12.53 14.03 15.49
C LEU A 215 -13.42 14.27 16.71
N GLY A 216 -13.03 15.14 17.66
CA GLY A 216 -13.70 15.27 18.97
C GLY A 216 -15.21 15.49 18.89
N ASP A 217 -15.68 16.36 17.99
CA ASP A 217 -17.12 16.61 17.81
C ASP A 217 -17.87 15.45 17.10
N LEU A 218 -17.12 14.47 16.58
CA LEU A 218 -17.61 13.30 15.84
C LEU A 218 -17.44 11.99 16.63
N ASP A 219 -17.09 12.06 17.91
CA ASP A 219 -16.77 10.90 18.75
C ASP A 219 -17.85 9.82 18.75
N LYS A 220 -19.12 10.23 18.84
CA LYS A 220 -20.24 9.29 18.81
C LYS A 220 -20.29 8.50 17.50
N LEU A 221 -20.23 9.21 16.37
CA LEU A 221 -20.25 8.60 15.04
C LEU A 221 -19.02 7.71 14.80
N ARG A 222 -17.85 8.16 15.27
CA ARG A 222 -16.59 7.41 15.25
C ARG A 222 -16.71 6.08 15.99
N ILE A 223 -17.23 6.09 17.22
CA ILE A 223 -17.43 4.89 18.04
C ILE A 223 -18.43 3.93 17.40
N GLU A 224 -19.54 4.44 16.88
CA GLU A 224 -20.56 3.66 16.17
C GLU A 224 -19.96 2.98 14.92
N LEU A 225 -19.20 3.73 14.12
CA LEU A 225 -18.51 3.21 12.92
C LEU A 225 -17.48 2.12 13.26
N LEU A 226 -16.69 2.32 14.33
CA LEU A 226 -15.78 1.29 14.85
C LEU A 226 -16.53 0.03 15.32
N GLY A 227 -17.73 0.20 15.88
CA GLY A 227 -18.63 -0.89 16.23
C GLY A 227 -19.09 -1.66 14.99
N LEU A 228 -19.50 -0.95 13.95
CA LEU A 228 -19.91 -1.52 12.66
C LEU A 228 -18.77 -2.26 11.97
N LEU A 229 -17.56 -1.69 11.89
CA LEU A 229 -16.40 -2.35 11.29
C LEU A 229 -16.05 -3.67 12.01
N ARG A 230 -16.07 -3.67 13.34
CA ARG A 230 -15.88 -4.89 14.15
C ARG A 230 -17.02 -5.90 13.99
N GLY A 231 -18.26 -5.43 13.86
CA GLY A 231 -19.41 -6.28 13.55
C GLY A 231 -19.30 -6.92 12.17
N PHE A 232 -18.97 -6.13 11.16
CA PHE A 232 -18.76 -6.53 9.79
C PHE A 232 -17.67 -7.59 9.67
N GLY A 233 -16.52 -7.39 10.34
CA GLY A 233 -15.44 -8.37 10.38
C GLY A 233 -15.87 -9.75 10.90
N ARG A 234 -16.83 -9.79 11.82
CA ARG A 234 -17.38 -11.03 12.38
C ARG A 234 -18.43 -11.67 11.47
N LEU A 235 -19.30 -10.87 10.85
CA LEU A 235 -20.39 -11.36 10.00
C LEU A 235 -19.90 -11.79 8.60
N HIS A 236 -18.86 -11.14 8.09
CA HIS A 236 -18.33 -11.37 6.75
C HIS A 236 -16.81 -11.62 6.78
N PRO A 237 -16.34 -12.71 7.43
CA PRO A 237 -14.91 -12.92 7.68
C PRO A 237 -14.07 -13.03 6.40
N LEU A 238 -14.60 -13.65 5.34
CA LEU A 238 -13.92 -13.78 4.05
C LEU A 238 -13.73 -12.40 3.39
N LEU A 239 -14.81 -11.62 3.33
CA LEU A 239 -14.77 -10.27 2.76
C LEU A 239 -13.94 -9.32 3.61
N ALA A 240 -13.99 -9.43 4.94
CA ALA A 240 -13.17 -8.63 5.84
C ALA A 240 -11.67 -8.92 5.68
N ALA A 241 -11.29 -10.17 5.43
CA ALA A 241 -9.92 -10.55 5.13
C ALA A 241 -9.44 -9.96 3.80
N GLU A 242 -10.32 -9.90 2.80
CA GLU A 242 -10.04 -9.25 1.51
C GLU A 242 -9.96 -7.74 1.64
N VAL A 243 -10.80 -7.09 2.47
CA VAL A 243 -10.95 -5.64 2.52
C VAL A 243 -9.90 -4.93 3.40
N ASP A 244 -9.21 -5.66 4.28
CA ASP A 244 -8.23 -5.11 5.22
C ASP A 244 -8.79 -3.93 6.04
N LEU A 245 -9.77 -4.25 6.90
CA LEU A 245 -10.45 -3.28 7.75
C LEU A 245 -9.55 -2.70 8.85
N SER A 246 -8.34 -3.25 9.05
CA SER A 246 -7.40 -2.88 10.10
C SER A 246 -7.01 -1.42 10.02
N GLU A 247 -6.63 -0.97 8.82
CA GLU A 247 -6.15 0.40 8.59
C GLU A 247 -7.23 1.43 8.87
N LEU A 248 -8.45 1.21 8.34
CA LEU A 248 -9.56 2.12 8.59
C LEU A 248 -9.96 2.11 10.08
N SER A 249 -9.95 0.95 10.73
CA SER A 249 -10.22 0.85 12.17
C SER A 249 -9.17 1.58 12.99
N TYR A 250 -7.89 1.48 12.62
CA TYR A 250 -6.80 2.21 13.27
C TYR A 250 -6.94 3.72 13.11
N LEU A 251 -7.22 4.20 11.88
CA LEU A 251 -7.44 5.62 11.58
C LEU A 251 -8.61 6.22 12.36
N LEU A 252 -9.65 5.43 12.63
CA LEU A 252 -10.81 5.85 13.41
C LEU A 252 -10.61 5.69 14.93
N ALA A 253 -9.62 4.92 15.38
CA ALA A 253 -9.33 4.73 16.80
C ALA A 253 -8.55 5.91 17.42
N ILE A 254 -7.91 6.72 16.59
CA ILE A 254 -7.17 7.92 17.01
C ILE A 254 -8.06 9.17 17.02
N ASP A 255 -7.70 10.17 17.82
CA ASP A 255 -8.51 11.40 18.01
C ASP A 255 -8.36 12.42 16.89
N GLN A 256 -7.39 12.22 16.00
CA GLN A 256 -7.16 13.08 14.85
C GLN A 256 -6.94 12.21 13.63
N VAL A 257 -7.54 12.58 12.51
CA VAL A 257 -7.47 11.77 11.29
C VAL A 257 -6.84 12.54 10.16
N ASN A 258 -6.00 11.87 9.38
CA ASN A 258 -5.56 12.38 8.10
C ASN A 258 -6.69 12.18 7.06
N PRO A 259 -7.26 13.26 6.48
CA PRO A 259 -8.38 13.14 5.54
C PRO A 259 -8.04 12.34 4.28
N VAL A 260 -6.79 12.39 3.81
CA VAL A 260 -6.33 11.64 2.63
C VAL A 260 -6.36 10.15 2.89
N ALA A 261 -5.72 9.70 3.97
CA ALA A 261 -5.75 8.31 4.37
C ALA A 261 -7.20 7.82 4.56
N LEU A 262 -8.00 8.59 5.30
CA LEU A 262 -9.39 8.25 5.55
C LEU A 262 -10.21 8.13 4.25
N GLY A 263 -10.12 9.11 3.35
CA GLY A 263 -10.85 9.12 2.09
C GLY A 263 -10.46 7.94 1.18
N MET A 264 -9.17 7.62 1.12
CA MET A 264 -8.66 6.49 0.34
C MET A 264 -9.12 5.13 0.89
N HIS A 265 -8.93 4.89 2.18
CA HIS A 265 -9.34 3.61 2.80
C HIS A 265 -10.86 3.42 2.74
N SER A 266 -11.62 4.49 2.95
CA SER A 266 -13.09 4.46 2.84
C SER A 266 -13.55 4.15 1.41
N ARG A 267 -12.95 4.79 0.39
CA ARG A 267 -13.25 4.53 -1.02
C ARG A 267 -12.93 3.08 -1.40
N ARG A 268 -11.75 2.56 -1.01
CA ARG A 268 -11.34 1.17 -1.29
C ARG A 268 -12.27 0.15 -0.65
N LEU A 269 -12.67 0.38 0.60
CA LEU A 269 -13.68 -0.43 1.29
C LEU A 269 -14.98 -0.45 0.49
N VAL A 270 -15.51 0.72 0.14
CA VAL A 270 -16.74 0.84 -0.65
C VAL A 270 -16.62 0.12 -2.01
N GLU A 271 -15.50 0.29 -2.71
CA GLU A 271 -15.27 -0.36 -3.99
C GLU A 271 -15.28 -1.89 -3.89
N ARG A 272 -14.63 -2.46 -2.88
CA ARG A 272 -14.67 -3.92 -2.64
C ARG A 272 -16.08 -4.40 -2.29
N LEU A 273 -16.83 -3.65 -1.47
CA LEU A 273 -18.23 -3.98 -1.15
C LEU A 273 -19.12 -4.00 -2.41
N VAL A 274 -18.94 -3.00 -3.29
CA VAL A 274 -19.66 -2.89 -4.57
C VAL A 274 -19.33 -4.06 -5.48
N ARG A 275 -18.04 -4.43 -5.61
CA ARG A 275 -17.62 -5.58 -6.42
C ARG A 275 -18.17 -6.89 -5.90
N HIS A 276 -18.10 -7.10 -4.58
CA HIS A 276 -18.70 -8.27 -3.95
C HIS A 276 -20.19 -8.35 -4.25
N ARG A 277 -20.92 -7.24 -4.09
CA ARG A 277 -22.37 -7.18 -4.38
C ARG A 277 -22.70 -7.47 -5.85
N LEU A 278 -21.84 -7.03 -6.77
CA LEU A 278 -22.04 -7.23 -8.21
C LEU A 278 -21.49 -8.58 -8.72
N GLY A 279 -20.66 -9.29 -7.94
CA GLY A 279 -19.92 -10.46 -8.38
C GLY A 279 -18.83 -10.14 -9.40
N TRP A 280 -18.29 -8.91 -9.36
CA TRP A 280 -17.31 -8.43 -10.34
C TRP A 280 -15.88 -8.70 -9.88
N ARG A 281 -15.03 -9.14 -10.82
CA ARG A 281 -13.58 -9.28 -10.60
C ARG A 281 -12.78 -8.03 -10.97
N LYS A 282 -13.31 -7.21 -11.89
CA LYS A 282 -12.69 -5.98 -12.39
C LYS A 282 -13.77 -4.94 -12.67
N GLY A 283 -13.40 -3.67 -12.61
CA GLY A 283 -14.30 -2.55 -12.90
C GLY A 283 -14.26 -1.52 -11.78
N GLY A 284 -14.27 -0.25 -12.21
CA GLY A 284 -14.10 0.87 -11.31
C GLY A 284 -15.33 1.16 -10.44
N LEU A 285 -15.13 1.82 -9.29
CA LEU A 285 -16.22 2.17 -8.38
C LEU A 285 -17.33 2.94 -9.10
N TYR A 286 -17.00 3.90 -9.98
CA TYR A 286 -18.03 4.64 -10.74
C TYR A 286 -18.92 3.72 -11.60
N GLN A 287 -18.33 2.75 -12.30
CA GLN A 287 -19.06 1.78 -13.11
C GLN A 287 -19.91 0.86 -12.23
N GLY A 288 -19.38 0.48 -11.07
CA GLY A 288 -20.09 -0.30 -10.08
C GLY A 288 -21.32 0.42 -9.52
N LEU A 289 -21.20 1.72 -9.22
CA LEU A 289 -22.34 2.53 -8.76
C LEU A 289 -23.43 2.65 -9.83
N GLN A 290 -23.06 2.87 -11.10
CA GLN A 290 -24.03 2.85 -12.20
C GLN A 290 -24.73 1.50 -12.33
N ALA A 291 -24.00 0.38 -12.16
CA ALA A 291 -24.58 -0.95 -12.22
C ALA A 291 -25.52 -1.23 -11.04
N LEU A 292 -25.19 -0.80 -9.83
CA LEU A 292 -26.07 -0.91 -8.67
C LEU A 292 -27.34 -0.08 -8.84
N GLN A 293 -27.24 1.13 -9.38
CA GLN A 293 -28.40 1.97 -9.68
C GLN A 293 -29.33 1.31 -10.70
N ARG A 294 -28.79 0.64 -11.73
CA ARG A 294 -29.60 -0.14 -12.70
C ARG A 294 -30.25 -1.37 -12.09
N ARG A 295 -29.77 -1.86 -10.94
CA ARG A 295 -30.38 -2.94 -10.16
C ARG A 295 -31.37 -2.42 -9.10
N GLU A 296 -31.81 -1.17 -9.25
CA GLU A 296 -32.81 -0.54 -8.38
C GLU A 296 -32.40 -0.45 -6.90
N LEU A 297 -31.08 -0.37 -6.62
CA LEU A 297 -30.61 -0.10 -5.27
C LEU A 297 -31.17 1.23 -4.76
N ASP A 298 -31.54 1.27 -3.47
CA ASP A 298 -32.06 2.48 -2.80
C ASP A 298 -31.21 3.72 -3.18
N PRO A 299 -31.84 4.75 -3.80
CA PRO A 299 -31.15 5.98 -4.19
C PRO A 299 -30.38 6.64 -3.04
N TRP A 300 -30.83 6.49 -1.79
CA TRP A 300 -30.12 7.01 -0.62
C TRP A 300 -28.78 6.32 -0.40
N ILE A 301 -28.74 5.00 -0.54
CA ILE A 301 -27.48 4.23 -0.43
C ILE A 301 -26.55 4.58 -1.58
N VAL A 302 -27.09 4.67 -2.80
CA VAL A 302 -26.32 5.11 -3.98
C VAL A 302 -25.71 6.50 -3.73
N SER A 303 -26.47 7.44 -3.15
CA SER A 303 -25.97 8.77 -2.77
C SER A 303 -24.85 8.70 -1.73
N CYS A 304 -24.99 7.88 -0.68
CA CYS A 304 -23.93 7.70 0.32
C CYS A 304 -22.66 7.09 -0.29
N LEU A 305 -22.79 6.09 -1.16
CA LEU A 305 -21.66 5.50 -1.89
C LEU A 305 -20.97 6.54 -2.78
N HIS A 306 -21.75 7.39 -3.48
CA HIS A 306 -21.22 8.49 -4.26
C HIS A 306 -20.47 9.52 -3.41
N GLN A 307 -20.98 9.84 -2.21
CA GLN A 307 -20.32 10.78 -1.29
C GLN A 307 -18.94 10.26 -0.87
N VAL A 308 -18.84 8.98 -0.48
CA VAL A 308 -17.55 8.37 -0.13
C VAL A 308 -16.59 8.38 -1.33
N ARG A 309 -17.08 8.06 -2.52
CA ARG A 309 -16.29 8.13 -3.77
C ARG A 309 -15.78 9.55 -4.04
N VAL A 310 -16.67 10.55 -3.99
CA VAL A 310 -16.33 11.94 -4.29
C VAL A 310 -15.30 12.47 -3.29
N PHE A 311 -15.50 12.19 -2.00
CA PHE A 311 -14.54 12.58 -0.97
C PHE A 311 -13.17 11.89 -1.19
N GLY A 312 -13.15 10.58 -1.42
CA GLY A 312 -11.91 9.85 -1.70
C GLY A 312 -11.19 10.36 -2.95
N ASN A 313 -11.92 10.69 -4.01
CA ASN A 313 -11.36 11.29 -5.22
C ASN A 313 -10.81 12.69 -4.97
N TRP A 314 -11.56 13.53 -4.23
CA TRP A 314 -11.13 14.87 -3.87
C TRP A 314 -9.81 14.85 -3.10
N MET A 315 -9.68 13.93 -2.15
CA MET A 315 -8.48 13.76 -1.34
C MET A 315 -7.31 13.12 -2.11
N GLY A 316 -7.61 12.16 -2.99
CA GLY A 316 -6.59 11.47 -3.79
C GLY A 316 -6.03 12.35 -4.92
N HIS A 317 -6.88 13.15 -5.55
CA HIS A 317 -6.59 13.92 -6.76
C HIS A 317 -7.27 15.29 -6.71
N PRO A 318 -6.62 16.32 -6.11
CA PRO A 318 -7.17 17.66 -6.09
C PRO A 318 -7.38 18.16 -7.51
N SER A 319 -8.64 18.45 -7.86
CA SER A 319 -9.01 18.95 -9.18
C SER A 319 -8.67 20.42 -9.30
N ALA A 320 -7.66 20.75 -10.13
CA ALA A 320 -7.16 22.09 -10.44
C ALA A 320 -6.66 22.92 -9.21
N PRO A 321 -5.54 23.65 -9.34
CA PRO A 321 -4.93 24.38 -8.22
C PRO A 321 -5.84 25.44 -7.59
N GLU A 322 -6.81 25.96 -8.34
CA GLU A 322 -7.75 27.01 -7.89
C GLU A 322 -8.84 26.51 -6.91
N ARG A 323 -8.98 25.18 -6.70
CA ARG A 323 -10.00 24.59 -5.80
C ARG A 323 -9.41 23.81 -4.63
N GLN A 324 -8.18 24.11 -4.23
CA GLN A 324 -7.60 23.56 -3.01
C GLN A 324 -8.27 24.17 -1.77
N GLN A 325 -9.49 23.72 -1.47
CA GLN A 325 -10.14 23.96 -0.19
C GLN A 325 -9.58 22.98 0.84
N SER A 326 -9.27 23.49 2.04
CA SER A 326 -8.97 22.65 3.19
C SER A 326 -10.20 21.85 3.60
N VAL A 327 -9.99 20.63 4.08
CA VAL A 327 -11.08 19.79 4.59
C VAL A 327 -11.62 20.39 5.88
N THR A 328 -12.92 20.62 5.93
CA THR A 328 -13.59 21.11 7.13
C THR A 328 -14.12 19.96 8.00
N PRO A 329 -14.39 20.18 9.29
CA PRO A 329 -15.08 19.19 10.13
C PRO A 329 -16.44 18.74 9.57
N VAL A 330 -17.14 19.61 8.84
CA VAL A 330 -18.43 19.31 8.20
C VAL A 330 -18.25 18.31 7.05
N ASP A 331 -17.18 18.44 6.27
CA ASP A 331 -16.87 17.49 5.18
C ASP A 331 -16.59 16.10 5.74
N LEU A 332 -15.83 16.03 6.84
CA LEU A 332 -15.54 14.78 7.55
C LEU A 332 -16.81 14.16 8.15
N ALA A 333 -17.64 14.96 8.82
CA ALA A 333 -18.91 14.50 9.37
C ALA A 333 -19.80 13.88 8.28
N THR A 334 -19.90 14.56 7.13
CA THR A 334 -20.70 14.13 5.98
C THR A 334 -20.16 12.82 5.41
N MET A 335 -18.85 12.70 5.25
CA MET A 335 -18.22 11.48 4.75
C MET A 335 -18.39 10.31 5.72
N LEU A 336 -18.11 10.50 7.01
CA LEU A 336 -18.25 9.47 8.03
C LEU A 336 -19.70 9.01 8.18
N ALA A 337 -20.68 9.91 8.09
CA ALA A 337 -22.10 9.57 8.13
C ALA A 337 -22.52 8.76 6.90
N ALA A 338 -22.02 9.11 5.71
CA ALA A 338 -22.24 8.35 4.50
C ALA A 338 -21.64 6.93 4.61
N LEU A 339 -20.40 6.82 5.10
CA LEU A 339 -19.75 5.53 5.30
C LEU A 339 -20.45 4.67 6.34
N HIS A 340 -20.89 5.27 7.46
CA HIS A 340 -21.71 4.61 8.46
C HIS A 340 -22.95 3.99 7.84
N ARG A 341 -23.71 4.78 7.07
CA ARG A 341 -24.94 4.32 6.44
C ARG A 341 -24.69 3.19 5.44
N VAL A 342 -23.60 3.27 4.68
CA VAL A 342 -23.18 2.23 3.73
C VAL A 342 -22.90 0.90 4.45
N LEU A 343 -22.22 0.94 5.60
CA LEU A 343 -21.87 -0.27 6.35
C LEU A 343 -23.05 -0.84 7.13
N GLU A 344 -23.87 0.02 7.75
CA GLU A 344 -25.03 -0.36 8.54
C GLU A 344 -26.05 -1.17 7.73
N THR A 345 -26.23 -0.82 6.46
CA THR A 345 -27.26 -1.40 5.59
C THR A 345 -26.75 -2.52 4.69
N TYR A 346 -25.49 -2.93 4.86
CA TYR A 346 -24.90 -4.03 4.10
C TYR A 346 -25.37 -5.40 4.63
N PRO A 347 -25.69 -6.39 3.77
CA PRO A 347 -25.68 -6.35 2.31
C PRO A 347 -26.87 -5.57 1.74
N TRP A 348 -26.61 -4.59 0.87
CA TRP A 348 -27.67 -3.72 0.35
C TRP A 348 -28.67 -4.53 -0.50
N HIS A 349 -29.95 -4.47 -0.14
CA HIS A 349 -31.02 -5.23 -0.78
C HIS A 349 -31.54 -4.56 -2.03
#